data_AF-A0A401PEW5-F1
#
_entry.id   AF-A0A401PEW5-F1
#
_cell.length_a   1.000
_cell.length_b   1.000
_cell.length_c   1.000
_cell.angle_alpha   90.00
_cell.angle_beta   90.00
_cell.angle_gamma   90.00
#
_symmetry.space_group_name_H-M   'P 1'
#
loop_
_entity.id
_entity.type
_entity.pdbx_description
1 polymer ?
#
loop_
_entity_poly.entity_id
_entity_poly.type
_entity_poly.pdbx_seq_one_letter_code
_entity_poly.pdbx_strand_id
1 'polypeptide(L)'
;MRRRPGKHLCYVSGNQKAAASRRWAAQSEPKASQTDLRALLIGLFVQCPDDPLLYLEEKIKELQNQMKNQSLLLANKRHLELSWDMFIDDEFKQRMTKMIGSYLSYLFDLESGEVLAPELFEKAYFFRSNRLLRKCFCGWKTYIRNIRRYHMKLQQYISKAENYYKMNKLKVSFDIWMTWVQFQKRQHFLAVKHLQHVSDQLLLKIILKEWSTLAKDSKSTREYFQRLERGELDDESEMHLATVGAMQDIISLIPWPAALKIFSYLGVRELVRCAQVCQFWKVVAQTTSLWSKINFFPVRKQIQDNDIANILRIYRTFVMHLNLRGCNNLFIFSVWIEDLVKHSQHDAYKL
;
A
#
# COMPACT_ATOMS: atom_id res chain seq x y z
N MET A 1 9.42 -60.11 -3.05
CA MET A 1 10.07 -60.25 -4.37
C MET A 1 11.16 -59.19 -4.52
N ARG A 2 12.33 -59.61 -5.02
CA ARG A 2 13.50 -58.82 -5.46
C ARG A 2 14.28 -58.01 -4.40
N ARG A 3 15.22 -58.72 -3.77
CA ARG A 3 16.50 -58.22 -3.22
C ARG A 3 17.41 -57.72 -4.34
N ARG A 4 18.21 -56.67 -4.08
CA ARG A 4 19.63 -56.49 -4.50
C ARG A 4 20.24 -55.28 -3.76
N PRO A 5 21.57 -55.24 -3.57
CA PRO A 5 22.14 -55.28 -2.23
C PRO A 5 22.87 -53.99 -1.83
N GLY A 6 23.03 -53.83 -0.51
CA GLY A 6 23.78 -52.77 0.13
C GLY A 6 25.24 -52.73 -0.31
N LYS A 7 25.72 -51.51 -0.48
CA LYS A 7 27.13 -51.17 -0.72
C LYS A 7 27.94 -51.55 0.53
N HIS A 8 28.58 -52.71 0.52
CA HIS A 8 29.73 -52.94 1.39
C HIS A 8 30.88 -52.05 0.89
N LEU A 9 31.12 -50.93 1.58
CA LEU A 9 32.42 -50.26 1.52
C LEU A 9 33.44 -51.24 2.10
N CYS A 10 34.16 -51.95 1.23
CA CYS A 10 35.43 -52.55 1.61
C CYS A 10 36.38 -51.43 1.99
N TYR A 11 36.66 -51.33 3.29
CA TYR A 11 37.80 -50.62 3.85
C TYR A 11 39.08 -51.26 3.29
N VAL A 12 39.53 -50.80 2.13
CA VAL A 12 40.87 -51.11 1.64
C VAL A 12 41.84 -50.28 2.46
N SER A 13 42.57 -50.96 3.34
CA SER A 13 43.54 -50.36 4.25
C SER A 13 44.56 -49.51 3.49
N GLY A 14 44.97 -48.39 4.08
CA GLY A 14 45.97 -47.46 3.52
C GLY A 14 47.31 -48.11 3.16
N ASN A 15 47.57 -49.34 3.62
CA ASN A 15 48.77 -50.10 3.30
C ASN A 15 48.79 -50.65 1.87
N GLN A 16 47.66 -50.93 1.23
CA GLN A 16 47.65 -51.44 -0.17
C GLN A 16 47.83 -50.32 -1.20
N LYS A 17 47.28 -49.11 -0.95
CA LYS A 17 47.55 -47.93 -1.80
C LYS A 17 48.99 -47.45 -1.68
N ALA A 18 49.57 -47.49 -0.46
CA ALA A 18 50.98 -47.19 -0.25
C ALA A 18 51.93 -48.24 -0.86
N ALA A 19 51.51 -49.50 -0.98
CA ALA A 19 52.28 -50.56 -1.63
C ALA A 19 52.19 -50.48 -3.17
N ALA A 20 51.03 -50.12 -3.73
CA ALA A 20 50.86 -49.89 -5.16
C ALA A 20 51.63 -48.63 -5.63
N SER A 21 51.59 -47.55 -4.85
CA SER A 21 52.38 -46.34 -5.13
C SER A 21 53.89 -46.58 -5.02
N ARG A 22 54.33 -47.47 -4.11
CA ARG A 22 55.73 -47.90 -3.99
C ARG A 22 56.18 -48.85 -5.10
N ARG A 23 55.30 -49.72 -5.61
CA ARG A 23 55.61 -50.57 -6.79
C ARG A 23 55.65 -49.77 -8.08
N TRP A 24 54.80 -48.76 -8.24
CA TRP A 24 54.81 -47.89 -9.42
C TRP A 24 56.03 -46.96 -9.43
N ALA A 25 56.46 -46.45 -8.26
CA ALA A 25 57.72 -45.70 -8.13
C ALA A 25 58.97 -46.56 -8.40
N ALA A 26 58.87 -47.90 -8.29
CA ALA A 26 60.01 -48.80 -8.48
C ALA A 26 60.19 -49.32 -9.92
N GLN A 27 59.19 -49.19 -10.80
CA GLN A 27 59.20 -49.83 -12.12
C GLN A 27 59.34 -48.89 -13.32
N SER A 28 59.38 -47.58 -13.12
CA SER A 28 59.65 -46.63 -14.22
C SER A 28 60.00 -45.25 -13.70
N GLU A 29 61.27 -45.03 -13.36
CA GLU A 29 61.85 -43.70 -13.33
C GLU A 29 63.17 -43.72 -14.11
N PRO A 30 63.29 -43.00 -15.24
CA PRO A 30 64.59 -42.39 -15.50
C PRO A 30 64.80 -41.44 -14.33
N LYS A 31 65.76 -41.72 -13.44
CA LYS A 31 66.15 -40.77 -12.39
C LYS A 31 66.43 -39.45 -13.10
N ALA A 32 65.51 -38.49 -13.02
CA ALA A 32 65.73 -37.15 -13.51
C ALA A 32 67.03 -36.70 -12.87
N SER A 33 68.01 -36.39 -13.71
CA SER A 33 69.32 -36.00 -13.20
C SER A 33 69.12 -34.73 -12.37
N GLN A 34 69.89 -34.54 -11.31
CA GLN A 34 69.71 -33.40 -10.40
C GLN A 34 69.77 -32.04 -11.13
N THR A 35 70.38 -32.02 -12.31
CA THR A 35 70.43 -30.92 -13.29
C THR A 35 69.08 -30.59 -13.92
N ASP A 36 68.23 -31.58 -14.21
CA ASP A 36 66.93 -31.40 -14.89
C ASP A 36 65.94 -30.63 -14.01
N LEU A 37 65.91 -30.99 -12.72
CA LEU A 37 65.10 -30.29 -11.72
C LEU A 37 65.59 -28.86 -11.46
N ARG A 38 66.89 -28.60 -11.61
CA ARG A 38 67.45 -27.27 -11.39
C ARG A 38 67.11 -26.31 -12.53
N ALA A 39 67.17 -26.76 -13.78
CA ALA A 39 66.77 -25.95 -14.93
C ALA A 39 65.29 -25.51 -14.83
N LEU A 40 64.39 -26.43 -14.46
CA LEU A 40 62.98 -26.14 -14.23
C LEU A 40 62.75 -25.15 -13.07
N LEU A 41 63.47 -25.32 -11.96
CA LEU A 41 63.37 -24.41 -10.81
C LEU A 41 63.87 -23.01 -11.13
N ILE A 42 64.93 -22.89 -11.94
CA ILE A 42 65.47 -21.60 -12.35
C ILE A 42 64.51 -20.90 -13.32
N GLY A 43 63.96 -21.62 -14.30
CA GLY A 43 62.89 -21.09 -15.17
C GLY A 43 61.71 -20.57 -14.37
N LEU A 44 61.24 -21.35 -13.38
CA LEU A 44 60.15 -20.96 -12.48
C LEU A 44 60.47 -19.68 -11.68
N PHE A 45 61.69 -19.55 -11.17
CA PHE A 45 62.10 -18.37 -10.39
C PHE A 45 62.25 -17.12 -11.23
N VAL A 46 62.69 -17.26 -12.49
CA VAL A 46 62.94 -16.13 -13.38
C VAL A 46 61.64 -15.66 -14.05
N GLN A 47 60.81 -16.58 -14.55
CA GLN A 47 59.55 -16.22 -15.22
C GLN A 47 58.41 -15.88 -14.26
N CYS A 48 58.48 -16.34 -13.00
CA CYS A 48 57.53 -16.03 -11.93
C CYS A 48 56.04 -16.01 -12.36
N PRO A 49 55.52 -17.14 -12.88
CA PRO A 49 54.16 -17.21 -13.42
C PRO A 49 53.09 -17.10 -12.32
N ASP A 50 51.90 -16.63 -12.72
CA ASP A 50 50.74 -16.47 -11.82
C ASP A 50 50.29 -17.81 -11.18
N ASP A 51 50.35 -18.90 -11.96
CA ASP A 51 50.18 -20.26 -11.46
C ASP A 51 51.45 -21.10 -11.65
N PRO A 52 52.25 -21.30 -10.58
CA PRO A 52 53.49 -22.06 -10.68
C PRO A 52 53.28 -23.57 -10.85
N LEU A 53 52.11 -24.12 -10.49
CA LEU A 53 51.85 -25.55 -10.66
C LEU A 53 51.49 -25.86 -12.11
N LEU A 54 50.65 -25.03 -12.72
CA LEU A 54 50.30 -25.14 -14.14
C LEU A 54 51.54 -24.99 -15.01
N TYR A 55 52.37 -23.99 -14.73
CA TYR A 55 53.65 -23.79 -15.42
C TYR A 55 54.58 -25.02 -15.33
N LEU A 56 54.74 -25.59 -14.13
CA LEU A 56 55.56 -26.79 -13.95
C LEU A 56 54.98 -27.98 -14.72
N GLU A 57 53.66 -28.15 -14.71
CA GLU A 57 52.98 -29.22 -15.47
C GLU A 57 53.21 -29.08 -16.98
N GLU A 58 53.06 -27.88 -17.52
CA GLU A 58 53.30 -27.59 -18.94
C GLU A 58 54.75 -27.87 -19.35
N LYS A 59 55.73 -27.39 -18.56
CA LYS A 59 57.15 -27.60 -18.84
C LYS A 59 57.61 -29.05 -18.67
N ILE A 60 57.03 -29.80 -17.72
CA ILE A 60 57.29 -31.24 -17.59
C ILE A 60 56.71 -32.01 -18.78
N LYS A 61 55.51 -31.66 -19.26
CA LYS A 61 54.93 -32.26 -20.48
C LYS A 61 55.77 -31.95 -21.72
N GLU A 62 56.27 -30.72 -21.84
CA GLU A 62 57.18 -30.30 -22.91
C GLU A 62 58.45 -31.15 -22.94
N LEU A 63 59.08 -31.36 -21.78
CA LEU A 63 60.24 -32.24 -21.60
C LEU A 63 59.95 -33.71 -21.98
N GLN A 64 58.82 -34.26 -21.52
CA GLN A 64 58.44 -35.64 -21.81
C GLN A 64 58.18 -35.86 -23.31
N ASN A 65 57.60 -34.87 -23.99
CA ASN A 65 57.38 -34.92 -25.43
C ASN A 65 58.70 -34.83 -26.21
N GLN A 66 59.63 -33.97 -25.80
CA GLN A 66 60.96 -33.89 -26.40
C GLN A 66 61.74 -35.20 -26.25
N MET A 67 61.69 -35.82 -25.06
CA MET A 67 62.29 -37.13 -24.82
C MET A 67 61.70 -38.22 -25.73
N LYS A 68 60.38 -38.28 -25.89
CA LYS A 68 59.72 -39.26 -26.78
C LYS A 68 60.12 -39.07 -28.25
N ASN A 69 60.22 -37.82 -28.70
CA ASN A 69 60.59 -37.49 -30.08
C ASN A 69 62.07 -37.81 -30.38
N GLN A 70 62.98 -37.62 -29.43
CA GLN A 70 64.40 -37.95 -29.60
C GLN A 70 64.72 -39.45 -29.42
N SER A 71 63.94 -40.17 -28.59
CA SER A 71 64.05 -41.63 -28.42
C SER A 71 63.82 -42.40 -29.73
N LEU A 72 63.06 -41.80 -30.66
CA LEU A 72 62.76 -42.35 -31.98
C LEU A 72 63.90 -42.16 -33.00
N LEU A 73 64.89 -41.31 -32.72
CA LEU A 73 65.93 -40.93 -33.68
C LEU A 73 67.31 -41.54 -33.41
N LEU A 74 67.65 -41.97 -32.19
CA LEU A 74 68.97 -42.57 -31.89
C LEU A 74 68.89 -43.64 -30.79
N ALA A 75 69.13 -44.91 -31.16
CA ALA A 75 69.19 -46.06 -30.26
C ALA A 75 70.43 -46.12 -29.34
N ASN A 76 71.25 -45.08 -29.30
CA ASN A 76 72.42 -45.01 -28.43
C ASN A 76 72.20 -43.99 -27.31
N LYS A 77 72.08 -44.52 -26.09
CA LYS A 77 72.06 -43.80 -24.82
C LYS A 77 73.08 -42.65 -24.82
N ARG A 78 72.61 -41.42 -24.98
CA ARG A 78 73.24 -40.24 -24.36
C ARG A 78 72.14 -39.54 -23.57
N HIS A 79 72.43 -39.31 -22.29
CA HIS A 79 71.57 -38.52 -21.42
C HIS A 79 71.28 -37.18 -22.09
N LEU A 80 70.02 -36.75 -22.08
CA LEU A 80 69.66 -35.41 -22.54
C LEU A 80 70.37 -34.41 -21.62
N GLU A 81 71.41 -33.75 -22.11
CA GLU A 81 72.20 -32.81 -21.33
C GLU A 81 71.42 -31.48 -21.27
N LEU A 82 70.50 -31.41 -20.32
CA LEU A 82 69.61 -30.27 -20.11
C LEU A 82 70.42 -29.04 -19.69
N SER A 83 70.38 -27.99 -20.51
CA SER A 83 71.03 -26.73 -20.20
C SER A 83 70.22 -25.94 -19.16
N TRP A 84 70.92 -25.21 -18.30
CA TRP A 84 70.32 -24.49 -17.16
C TRP A 84 69.40 -23.33 -17.59
N ASP A 85 69.49 -22.91 -18.85
CA ASP A 85 68.82 -21.77 -19.47
C ASP A 85 67.66 -22.17 -20.41
N MET A 86 67.34 -23.47 -20.52
CA MET A 86 66.37 -23.98 -21.48
C MET A 86 64.94 -23.45 -21.28
N PHE A 87 64.56 -23.12 -20.04
CA PHE A 87 63.20 -22.67 -19.69
C PHE A 87 63.12 -21.17 -19.39
N ILE A 88 64.16 -20.42 -19.74
CA ILE A 88 64.23 -18.97 -19.54
C ILE A 88 64.01 -18.31 -20.90
N ASP A 89 63.09 -17.34 -20.98
CA ASP A 89 62.90 -16.57 -22.22
C ASP A 89 64.17 -15.77 -22.57
N ASP A 90 64.42 -15.57 -23.86
CA ASP A 90 65.65 -14.94 -24.36
C ASP A 90 65.87 -13.51 -23.83
N GLU A 91 64.81 -12.83 -23.38
CA GLU A 91 64.88 -11.52 -22.72
C GLU A 91 65.58 -11.57 -21.34
N PHE A 92 65.48 -12.70 -20.64
CA PHE A 92 66.03 -12.87 -19.29
C PHE A 92 67.33 -13.68 -19.28
N LYS A 93 67.79 -14.19 -20.43
CA LYS A 93 69.06 -14.90 -20.53
C LYS A 93 70.25 -13.95 -20.38
N GLN A 94 71.06 -14.16 -19.35
CA GLN A 94 72.34 -13.48 -19.22
C GLN A 94 73.36 -14.06 -20.21
N ARG A 95 73.98 -13.19 -21.02
CA ARG A 95 75.16 -13.55 -21.84
C ARG A 95 76.35 -13.81 -20.93
N MET A 96 76.46 -15.04 -20.43
CA MET A 96 77.63 -15.44 -19.65
C MET A 96 78.79 -15.74 -20.60
N THR A 97 79.82 -14.91 -20.58
CA THR A 97 81.11 -15.21 -21.22
C THR A 97 81.74 -16.39 -20.48
N LYS A 98 81.99 -17.52 -21.17
CA LYS A 98 82.70 -18.66 -20.57
C LYS A 98 84.03 -18.18 -20.00
N MET A 99 84.16 -18.18 -18.69
CA MET A 99 85.41 -17.85 -18.03
C MET A 99 86.43 -18.95 -18.39
N ILE A 100 87.51 -18.58 -19.08
CA ILE A 100 88.55 -19.53 -19.52
C ILE A 100 89.25 -20.04 -18.25
N GLY A 101 89.47 -21.35 -18.14
CA GLY A 101 90.02 -21.99 -16.93
C GLY A 101 91.35 -21.40 -16.43
N SER A 102 92.10 -20.72 -17.31
CA SER A 102 93.32 -19.98 -16.98
C SER A 102 93.13 -18.79 -16.03
N TYR A 103 91.92 -18.20 -15.99
CA TYR A 103 91.61 -17.09 -15.09
C TYR A 103 91.24 -17.56 -13.69
N LEU A 104 90.66 -18.76 -13.58
CA LEU A 104 90.34 -19.38 -12.29
C LEU A 104 91.61 -19.78 -11.54
N SER A 105 92.65 -20.26 -12.24
CA SER A 105 93.96 -20.53 -11.62
C SER A 105 94.65 -19.28 -11.09
N TYR A 106 94.43 -18.13 -11.72
CA TYR A 106 95.00 -16.85 -11.30
C TYR A 106 94.22 -16.22 -10.12
N LEU A 107 92.89 -16.39 -10.09
CA LEU A 107 92.00 -15.87 -9.05
C LEU A 107 92.21 -16.51 -7.65
N PHE A 108 92.73 -17.73 -7.61
CA PHE A 108 92.98 -18.48 -6.39
C PHE A 108 94.47 -18.58 -6.01
N ASP A 109 95.34 -17.88 -6.74
CA ASP A 109 96.78 -17.74 -6.45
C ASP A 109 97.48 -19.08 -6.12
N LEU A 110 97.26 -20.09 -6.99
CA LEU A 110 97.82 -21.44 -6.86
C LEU A 110 99.29 -21.47 -7.34
N GLU A 111 100.17 -20.63 -6.80
CA GLU A 111 101.61 -20.68 -7.08
C GLU A 111 102.33 -21.84 -6.36
N SER A 112 101.67 -22.53 -5.42
CA SER A 112 102.29 -23.57 -4.58
C SER A 112 102.11 -25.01 -5.04
N GLY A 113 101.80 -25.28 -6.30
CA GLY A 113 101.80 -26.65 -6.89
C GLY A 113 100.80 -27.66 -6.29
N GLU A 114 100.07 -27.31 -5.23
CA GLU A 114 98.97 -28.08 -4.67
C GLU A 114 97.70 -27.77 -5.45
N VAL A 115 97.48 -28.50 -6.54
CA VAL A 115 96.19 -28.50 -7.22
C VAL A 115 95.15 -29.04 -6.23
N LEU A 116 94.33 -28.16 -5.65
CA LEU A 116 93.17 -28.56 -4.86
C LEU A 116 92.37 -29.58 -5.67
N ALA A 117 92.09 -30.74 -5.07
CA ALA A 117 91.33 -31.80 -5.74
C ALA A 117 90.03 -31.21 -6.33
N PRO A 118 89.72 -31.44 -7.63
CA PRO A 118 88.52 -30.91 -8.29
C PRO A 118 87.22 -31.16 -7.51
N GLU A 119 87.17 -32.25 -6.75
CA GLU A 119 86.07 -32.62 -5.86
C GLU A 119 85.77 -31.58 -4.77
N LEU A 120 86.79 -30.86 -4.26
CA LEU A 120 86.62 -29.82 -3.25
C LEU A 120 85.95 -28.56 -3.83
N PHE A 121 86.29 -28.19 -5.06
CA PHE A 121 85.65 -27.07 -5.77
C PHE A 121 84.20 -27.38 -6.09
N GLU A 122 83.90 -28.60 -6.56
CA GLU A 122 82.53 -29.05 -6.77
C GLU A 122 81.70 -29.01 -5.48
N LYS A 123 82.27 -29.46 -4.36
CA LYS A 123 81.61 -29.46 -3.05
C LYS A 123 81.34 -28.04 -2.54
N ALA A 124 82.30 -27.12 -2.68
CA ALA A 124 82.13 -25.72 -2.30
C ALA A 124 81.09 -25.02 -3.18
N TYR A 125 81.14 -25.24 -4.49
CA TYR A 125 80.16 -24.71 -5.44
C TYR A 125 78.75 -25.23 -5.14
N PHE A 126 78.61 -26.54 -4.93
CA PHE A 126 77.34 -27.17 -4.57
C PHE A 126 76.76 -26.61 -3.27
N PHE A 127 77.60 -26.41 -2.23
CA PHE A 127 77.18 -25.81 -0.97
C PHE A 127 76.68 -24.37 -1.17
N ARG A 128 77.44 -23.56 -1.91
CA ARG A 128 77.08 -22.16 -2.20
C ARG A 128 75.81 -22.07 -3.02
N SER A 129 75.71 -22.85 -4.10
CA SER A 129 74.55 -22.91 -4.99
C SER A 129 73.28 -23.34 -4.23
N ASN A 130 73.35 -24.41 -3.43
CA ASN A 130 72.20 -24.83 -2.62
C ASN A 130 71.79 -23.81 -1.56
N ARG A 131 72.75 -23.14 -0.92
CA ARG A 131 72.45 -22.07 0.06
C ARG A 131 71.75 -20.90 -0.61
N LEU A 132 72.18 -20.52 -1.81
CA LEU A 132 71.56 -19.45 -2.59
C LEU A 132 70.15 -19.85 -3.06
N LEU A 133 69.99 -21.04 -3.64
CA LEU A 133 68.70 -21.58 -4.08
C LEU A 133 67.68 -21.63 -2.95
N ARG A 134 68.08 -22.04 -1.73
CA ARG A 134 67.20 -22.01 -0.55
C ARG A 134 66.75 -20.60 -0.20
N LYS A 135 67.65 -19.60 -0.25
CA LYS A 135 67.28 -18.20 0.00
C LYS A 135 66.32 -17.67 -1.06
N CYS A 136 66.60 -17.92 -2.34
CA CYS A 136 65.74 -17.51 -3.45
C CYS A 136 64.36 -18.16 -3.35
N PHE A 137 64.28 -19.46 -3.08
CA PHE A 137 63.02 -20.17 -2.89
C PHE A 137 62.20 -19.63 -1.71
N CYS A 138 62.84 -19.34 -0.58
CA CYS A 138 62.17 -18.73 0.56
C CYS A 138 61.65 -17.31 0.24
N GLY A 139 62.42 -16.51 -0.50
CA GLY A 139 62.02 -15.20 -0.99
C GLY A 139 60.82 -15.29 -1.92
N TRP A 140 60.89 -16.16 -2.93
CA TRP A 140 59.82 -16.42 -3.89
C TRP A 140 58.53 -16.90 -3.21
N LYS A 141 58.63 -17.87 -2.28
CA LYS A 141 57.46 -18.35 -1.51
C LYS A 141 56.81 -17.23 -0.69
N THR A 142 57.62 -16.30 -0.18
CA THR A 142 57.12 -15.12 0.55
C THR A 142 56.45 -14.13 -0.39
N TYR A 143 57.04 -13.88 -1.56
CA TYR A 143 56.47 -13.05 -2.62
C TYR A 143 55.10 -13.57 -3.09
N ILE A 144 54.99 -14.85 -3.46
CA ILE A 144 53.72 -15.47 -3.87
C ILE A 144 52.67 -15.38 -2.76
N ARG A 145 53.06 -15.59 -1.49
CA ARG A 145 52.15 -15.43 -0.36
C ARG A 145 51.65 -13.98 -0.24
N ASN A 146 52.51 -13.00 -0.50
CA ASN A 146 52.14 -11.59 -0.45
C ASN A 146 51.22 -11.18 -1.61
N ILE A 147 51.48 -11.66 -2.83
CA ILE A 147 50.57 -11.49 -3.98
C ILE A 147 49.19 -12.03 -3.65
N ARG A 148 49.09 -13.28 -3.16
CA ARG A 148 47.80 -13.88 -2.80
C ARG A 148 47.06 -13.07 -1.73
N ARG A 149 47.78 -12.55 -0.72
CA ARG A 149 47.21 -11.65 0.29
C ARG A 149 46.72 -10.34 -0.31
N TYR A 150 47.47 -9.76 -1.25
CA TYR A 150 47.09 -8.55 -1.95
C TYR A 150 45.80 -8.76 -2.76
N HIS A 151 45.71 -9.84 -3.55
CA HIS A 151 44.49 -10.16 -4.31
C HIS A 151 43.28 -10.40 -3.39
N MET A 152 43.45 -11.12 -2.29
CA MET A 152 42.36 -11.31 -1.32
C MET A 152 41.87 -9.98 -0.74
N LYS A 153 42.78 -9.05 -0.40
CA LYS A 153 42.41 -7.72 0.08
C LYS A 153 41.72 -6.89 -1.00
N LEU A 154 42.25 -6.90 -2.22
CA LEU A 154 41.68 -6.18 -3.36
C LEU A 154 40.26 -6.66 -3.64
N GLN A 155 40.03 -7.97 -3.65
CA GLN A 155 38.71 -8.56 -3.82
C GLN A 155 37.75 -8.14 -2.70
N GLN A 156 38.20 -8.09 -1.44
CA GLN A 156 37.39 -7.57 -0.34
C GLN A 156 37.01 -6.09 -0.53
N TYR A 157 37.95 -5.24 -0.99
CA TYR A 157 37.66 -3.84 -1.27
C TYR A 157 36.66 -3.68 -2.41
N ILE A 158 36.80 -4.45 -3.48
CA ILE A 158 35.86 -4.47 -4.61
C ILE A 158 34.47 -4.89 -4.13
N SER A 159 34.34 -6.01 -3.39
CA SER A 159 33.03 -6.46 -2.88
C SER A 159 32.40 -5.44 -1.92
N LYS A 160 33.19 -4.78 -1.07
CA LYS A 160 32.69 -3.69 -0.20
C LYS A 160 32.19 -2.51 -1.01
N ALA A 161 32.93 -2.09 -2.05
CA ALA A 161 32.56 -0.99 -2.92
C ALA A 161 31.27 -1.30 -3.71
N GLU A 162 31.14 -2.52 -4.25
CA GLU A 162 29.92 -2.96 -4.94
C GLU A 162 28.71 -2.96 -4.03
N ASN A 163 28.85 -3.47 -2.80
CA ASN A 163 27.77 -3.47 -1.81
C ASN A 163 27.38 -2.03 -1.43
N TYR A 164 28.36 -1.16 -1.20
CA TYR A 164 28.11 0.25 -0.92
C TYR A 164 27.35 0.92 -2.07
N TYR A 165 27.78 0.71 -3.32
CA TYR A 165 27.12 1.26 -4.49
C TYR A 165 25.67 0.77 -4.63
N LYS A 166 25.43 -0.54 -4.45
CA LYS A 166 24.07 -1.13 -4.46
C LYS A 166 23.17 -0.50 -3.39
N MET A 167 23.66 -0.40 -2.15
CA MET A 167 22.91 0.17 -1.04
C MET A 167 22.65 1.67 -1.25
N ASN A 168 23.64 2.41 -1.75
CA ASN A 168 23.48 3.84 -2.02
C ASN A 168 22.47 4.09 -3.13
N LYS A 169 22.45 3.27 -4.19
CA LYS A 169 21.44 3.36 -5.26
C LYS A 169 20.03 3.15 -4.69
N LEU A 170 19.84 2.13 -3.86
CA LEU A 170 18.55 1.88 -3.19
C LEU A 170 18.17 3.05 -2.28
N LYS A 171 19.12 3.59 -1.52
CA LYS A 171 18.90 4.74 -0.64
C LYS A 171 18.43 5.97 -1.41
N VAL A 172 19.10 6.33 -2.51
CA VAL A 172 18.68 7.47 -3.35
C VAL A 172 17.27 7.25 -3.91
N SER A 173 16.98 6.06 -4.45
CA SER A 173 15.63 5.74 -4.93
C SER A 173 14.58 5.81 -3.81
N PHE A 174 14.93 5.33 -2.62
CA PHE A 174 14.06 5.40 -1.44
C PHE A 174 13.83 6.84 -0.98
N ASP A 175 14.85 7.68 -0.95
CA ASP A 175 14.74 9.09 -0.56
C ASP A 175 13.82 9.86 -1.53
N ILE A 176 13.94 9.59 -2.83
CA ILE A 176 13.03 10.16 -3.86
C ILE A 176 11.59 9.68 -3.64
N TRP A 177 11.41 8.38 -3.41
CA TRP A 177 10.08 7.84 -3.12
C TRP A 177 9.49 8.41 -1.82
N MET A 178 10.30 8.52 -0.77
CA MET A 178 9.88 9.03 0.53
C MET A 178 9.46 10.49 0.44
N THR A 179 10.22 11.32 -0.28
CA THR A 179 9.85 12.72 -0.55
C THR A 179 8.56 12.83 -1.34
N TRP A 180 8.36 11.98 -2.36
CA TRP A 180 7.09 11.90 -3.09
C TRP A 180 5.91 11.48 -2.19
N VAL A 181 6.08 10.46 -1.34
CA VAL A 181 5.04 10.01 -0.39
C VAL A 181 4.67 11.14 0.59
N GLN A 182 5.66 11.86 1.11
CA GLN A 182 5.40 13.00 1.99
C GLN A 182 4.65 14.11 1.27
N PHE A 183 5.03 14.41 0.03
CA PHE A 183 4.32 15.38 -0.81
C PHE A 183 2.85 14.95 -1.02
N GLN A 184 2.60 13.69 -1.39
CA GLN A 184 1.25 13.17 -1.57
C GLN A 184 0.41 13.27 -0.30
N LYS A 185 0.97 12.88 0.86
CA LYS A 185 0.26 13.01 2.15
C LYS A 185 -0.15 14.47 2.43
N ARG A 186 0.71 15.43 2.13
CA ARG A 186 0.40 16.87 2.26
C ARG A 186 -0.73 17.29 1.31
N GLN A 187 -0.69 16.85 0.06
CA GLN A 187 -1.75 17.16 -0.91
C GLN A 187 -3.10 16.58 -0.48
N HIS A 188 -3.13 15.32 -0.04
CA HIS A 188 -4.35 14.70 0.50
C HIS A 188 -4.89 15.45 1.72
N PHE A 189 -4.03 15.83 2.66
CA PHE A 189 -4.43 16.63 3.82
C PHE A 189 -5.07 17.96 3.41
N LEU A 190 -4.47 18.68 2.46
CA LEU A 190 -5.01 19.95 1.97
C LEU A 190 -6.34 19.76 1.23
N ALA A 191 -6.46 18.73 0.40
CA ALA A 191 -7.69 18.40 -0.30
C ALA A 191 -8.83 18.07 0.69
N VAL A 192 -8.56 17.24 1.70
CA VAL A 192 -9.54 16.92 2.75
C VAL A 192 -9.96 18.18 3.50
N LYS A 193 -9.01 19.03 3.90
CA LYS A 193 -9.31 20.30 4.58
C LYS A 193 -10.19 21.21 3.72
N HIS A 194 -9.92 21.29 2.41
CA HIS A 194 -10.72 22.09 1.49
C HIS A 194 -12.14 21.53 1.34
N LEU A 195 -12.28 20.21 1.18
CA LEU A 195 -13.59 19.56 1.12
C LEU A 195 -14.39 19.74 2.42
N GLN A 196 -13.74 19.62 3.58
CA GLN A 196 -14.37 19.91 4.88
C GLN A 196 -14.85 21.35 4.95
N HIS A 197 -14.01 22.33 4.58
CA HIS A 197 -14.41 23.74 4.59
C HIS A 197 -15.62 24.02 3.70
N VAL A 198 -15.63 23.48 2.47
CA VAL A 198 -16.77 23.63 1.56
C VAL A 198 -18.01 22.94 2.12
N SER A 199 -17.87 21.74 2.69
CA SER A 199 -18.96 21.00 3.32
C SER A 199 -19.56 21.77 4.49
N ASP A 200 -18.74 22.32 5.38
CA ASP A 200 -19.18 23.11 6.53
C ASP A 200 -19.92 24.37 6.07
N GLN A 201 -19.42 25.06 5.02
CA GLN A 201 -20.12 26.20 4.43
C GLN A 201 -21.48 25.82 3.84
N LEU A 202 -21.56 24.69 3.14
CA LEU A 202 -22.82 24.20 2.57
C LEU A 202 -23.81 23.80 3.67
N LEU A 203 -23.34 23.11 4.71
CA LEU A 203 -24.15 22.74 5.87
C LEU A 203 -24.73 23.98 6.56
N LEU A 204 -23.91 25.00 6.79
CA LEU A 204 -24.38 26.27 7.37
C LEU A 204 -25.43 26.94 6.48
N LYS A 205 -25.23 26.97 5.16
CA LYS A 205 -26.23 27.52 4.22
C LYS A 205 -27.55 26.77 4.26
N ILE A 206 -27.51 25.43 4.34
CA ILE A 206 -28.72 24.61 4.45
C ILE A 206 -29.44 24.90 5.78
N ILE A 207 -28.71 24.88 6.90
CA ILE A 207 -29.27 25.15 8.24
C ILE A 207 -29.90 26.55 8.27
N LEU A 208 -29.21 27.57 7.77
CA LEU A 208 -29.73 28.94 7.74
C LEU A 208 -30.97 29.07 6.84
N LYS A 209 -31.01 28.34 5.72
CA LYS A 209 -32.18 28.33 4.83
C LYS A 209 -33.40 27.73 5.52
N GLU A 210 -33.24 26.55 6.12
CA GLU A 210 -34.33 25.87 6.87
C GLU A 210 -34.74 26.66 8.11
N TRP A 211 -33.79 27.28 8.80
CA TRP A 211 -34.12 28.15 9.93
C TRP A 211 -34.89 29.40 9.47
N SER A 212 -34.53 29.98 8.32
CA SER A 212 -35.24 31.15 7.77
C SER A 212 -36.66 30.81 7.33
N THR A 213 -36.89 29.65 6.72
CA THR A 213 -38.23 29.19 6.36
C THR A 213 -39.07 28.98 7.62
N LEU A 214 -38.55 28.24 8.61
CA LEU A 214 -39.23 28.04 9.89
C LEU A 214 -39.53 29.36 10.62
N ALA A 215 -38.61 30.34 10.59
CA ALA A 215 -38.83 31.65 11.18
C ALA A 215 -39.92 32.45 10.45
N LYS A 216 -39.98 32.36 9.12
CA LYS A 216 -41.05 32.97 8.31
C LYS A 216 -42.40 32.31 8.56
N ASP A 217 -42.43 30.99 8.65
CA ASP A 217 -43.66 30.25 8.94
C ASP A 217 -44.17 30.61 10.33
N SER A 218 -43.31 30.60 11.34
CA SER A 218 -43.64 31.04 12.71
C SER A 218 -44.17 32.48 12.76
N LYS A 219 -43.54 33.40 12.01
CA LYS A 219 -44.03 34.79 11.89
C LYS A 219 -45.41 34.85 11.24
N SER A 220 -45.60 34.16 10.11
CA SER A 220 -46.89 34.10 9.39
C SER A 220 -47.99 33.50 10.27
N THR A 221 -47.69 32.44 11.02
CA THR A 221 -48.61 31.82 11.98
C THR A 221 -49.00 32.81 13.09
N ARG A 222 -48.04 33.56 13.64
CA ARG A 222 -48.34 34.58 14.66
C ARG A 222 -49.20 35.72 14.11
N GLU A 223 -48.87 36.23 12.93
CA GLU A 223 -49.65 37.29 12.28
C GLU A 223 -51.06 36.82 11.94
N TYR A 224 -51.22 35.57 11.53
CA TYR A 224 -52.53 34.94 11.33
C TYR A 224 -53.37 34.91 12.61
N PHE A 225 -52.83 34.39 13.72
CA PHE A 225 -53.58 34.36 14.98
C PHE A 225 -53.95 35.77 15.48
N GLN A 226 -53.09 36.76 15.27
CA GLN A 226 -53.43 38.16 15.58
C GLN A 226 -54.53 38.73 14.68
N ARG A 227 -54.60 38.35 13.40
CA ARG A 227 -55.70 38.76 12.49
C ARG A 227 -57.01 38.07 12.88
N LEU A 228 -56.94 36.80 13.30
CA LEU A 228 -58.08 36.06 13.83
C LEU A 228 -58.63 36.72 15.11
N GLU A 229 -57.77 37.16 16.03
CA GLU A 229 -58.17 37.91 17.24
C GLU A 229 -58.81 39.28 16.92
N ARG A 230 -58.42 39.92 15.81
CA ARG A 230 -58.97 41.20 15.34
C ARG A 230 -60.28 41.08 14.55
N GLY A 231 -60.65 39.87 14.09
CA GLY A 231 -61.87 39.64 13.31
C GLY A 231 -61.83 40.10 11.85
N GLU A 232 -60.62 40.26 11.27
CA GLU A 232 -60.37 40.83 9.92
C GLU A 232 -60.15 39.75 8.82
N LEU A 233 -60.86 38.62 8.89
CA LEU A 233 -60.71 37.53 7.90
C LEU A 233 -61.93 37.48 6.97
N ASP A 234 -61.71 37.67 5.67
CA ASP A 234 -62.69 37.40 4.61
C ASP A 234 -62.65 35.91 4.21
N ASP A 235 -63.82 35.35 3.91
CA ASP A 235 -64.04 33.91 3.63
C ASP A 235 -63.10 33.31 2.55
N GLU A 236 -62.57 34.11 1.61
CA GLU A 236 -61.64 33.63 0.57
C GLU A 236 -60.20 33.41 1.08
N SER A 237 -59.76 34.14 2.10
CA SER A 237 -58.39 33.99 2.65
C SER A 237 -58.22 32.69 3.46
N GLU A 238 -59.31 32.08 3.91
CA GLU A 238 -59.28 30.78 4.60
C GLU A 238 -58.98 29.61 3.63
N MET A 239 -59.32 29.75 2.35
CA MET A 239 -59.20 28.69 1.34
C MET A 239 -57.74 28.33 1.00
N HIS A 240 -56.82 29.30 1.04
CA HIS A 240 -55.44 29.12 0.58
C HIS A 240 -54.46 28.57 1.64
N LEU A 241 -54.85 28.54 2.92
CA LEU A 241 -53.94 28.19 4.02
C LEU A 241 -54.20 26.81 4.65
N ALA A 242 -55.35 26.18 4.39
CA ALA A 242 -55.61 24.80 4.81
C ALA A 242 -54.70 23.78 4.09
N THR A 243 -54.08 24.15 2.97
CA THR A 243 -53.26 23.27 2.15
C THR A 243 -51.82 23.08 2.62
N VAL A 244 -51.27 23.96 3.48
CA VAL A 244 -49.80 24.09 3.57
C VAL A 244 -49.13 23.51 4.82
N GLY A 245 -49.80 23.13 5.91
CA GLY A 245 -48.99 22.77 7.10
C GLY A 245 -49.58 22.11 8.33
N ALA A 246 -50.75 21.51 8.29
CA ALA A 246 -51.22 20.66 9.40
C ALA A 246 -51.40 19.23 8.91
N MET A 247 -51.02 18.23 9.72
CA MET A 247 -51.28 16.81 9.45
C MET A 247 -52.68 16.65 8.85
N GLN A 248 -52.73 16.28 7.57
CA GLN A 248 -53.95 16.30 6.79
C GLN A 248 -54.85 15.13 7.24
N ASP A 249 -55.87 15.44 8.03
CA ASP A 249 -57.00 14.53 8.22
C ASP A 249 -57.62 14.21 6.86
N ILE A 250 -58.10 12.97 6.64
CA ILE A 250 -58.68 12.54 5.34
C ILE A 250 -59.76 13.52 4.84
N ILE A 251 -60.50 14.14 5.75
CA ILE A 251 -61.55 15.11 5.43
C ILE A 251 -60.99 16.49 5.02
N SER A 252 -59.78 16.86 5.45
CA SER A 252 -59.08 18.07 4.98
C SER A 252 -58.53 17.96 3.55
N LEU A 253 -58.45 16.73 3.01
CA LEU A 253 -58.08 16.45 1.62
C LEU A 253 -59.28 16.55 0.66
N ILE A 254 -60.51 16.57 1.20
CA ILE A 254 -61.73 16.60 0.38
C ILE A 254 -61.98 18.04 -0.07
N PRO A 255 -62.35 18.28 -1.35
CA PRO A 255 -62.71 19.61 -1.82
C PRO A 255 -63.81 20.24 -0.96
N TRP A 256 -63.68 21.53 -0.66
CA TRP A 256 -64.62 22.29 0.18
C TRP A 256 -66.11 22.06 -0.15
N PRO A 257 -66.56 22.06 -1.42
CA PRO A 257 -67.96 21.79 -1.74
C PRO A 257 -68.44 20.40 -1.32
N ALA A 258 -67.55 19.40 -1.37
CA ALA A 258 -67.85 18.05 -0.92
C ALA A 258 -67.85 17.93 0.60
N ALA A 259 -66.96 18.63 1.30
CA ALA A 259 -66.98 18.71 2.77
C ALA A 259 -68.27 19.38 3.27
N LEU A 260 -68.66 20.52 2.69
CA LEU A 260 -69.94 21.17 2.97
C LEU A 260 -71.12 20.26 2.66
N LYS A 261 -71.05 19.50 1.57
CA LYS A 261 -72.11 18.55 1.23
C LYS A 261 -72.24 17.45 2.28
N ILE A 262 -71.13 16.89 2.77
CA ILE A 262 -71.13 15.90 3.86
C ILE A 262 -71.74 16.50 5.13
N PHE A 263 -71.28 17.68 5.53
CA PHE A 263 -71.75 18.34 6.75
C PHE A 263 -73.22 18.80 6.64
N SER A 264 -73.73 19.04 5.43
CA SER A 264 -75.15 19.37 5.22
C SER A 264 -76.11 18.24 5.61
N TYR A 265 -75.61 16.99 5.71
CA TYR A 265 -76.40 15.85 6.20
C TYR A 265 -76.39 15.71 7.72
N LEU A 266 -75.58 16.51 8.43
CA LEU A 266 -75.43 16.45 9.87
C LEU A 266 -76.46 17.34 10.57
N GLY A 267 -77.01 16.85 11.68
CA GLY A 267 -77.87 17.65 12.56
C GLY A 267 -77.06 18.57 13.47
N VAL A 268 -77.74 19.54 14.11
CA VAL A 268 -77.17 20.55 15.00
C VAL A 268 -76.15 19.99 16.00
N ARG A 269 -76.47 18.88 16.68
CA ARG A 269 -75.58 18.25 17.66
C ARG A 269 -74.29 17.73 17.05
N GLU A 270 -74.38 17.10 15.88
CA GLU A 270 -73.21 16.52 15.25
C GLU A 270 -72.34 17.62 14.65
N LEU A 271 -72.92 18.71 14.12
CA LEU A 271 -72.16 19.89 13.69
C LEU A 271 -71.36 20.51 14.84
N VAL A 272 -71.97 20.69 16.02
CA VAL A 272 -71.27 21.24 17.20
C VAL A 272 -70.14 20.31 17.65
N ARG A 273 -70.32 18.99 17.59
CA ARG A 273 -69.26 18.01 17.90
C ARG A 273 -68.15 18.02 16.86
N CYS A 274 -68.49 18.07 15.58
CA CYS A 274 -67.53 18.18 14.49
C CYS A 274 -66.64 19.42 14.67
N ALA A 275 -67.21 20.52 15.17
CA ALA A 275 -66.44 21.75 15.43
C ALA A 275 -65.37 21.61 16.52
N GLN A 276 -65.36 20.51 17.28
CA GLN A 276 -64.39 20.23 18.33
C GLN A 276 -63.29 19.25 17.90
N VAL A 277 -63.37 18.66 16.69
CA VAL A 277 -62.44 17.62 16.21
C VAL A 277 -61.08 18.20 15.81
N CYS A 278 -61.08 19.14 14.87
CA CYS A 278 -59.88 19.86 14.45
C CYS A 278 -60.26 21.24 13.88
N GLN A 279 -59.25 22.09 13.64
CA GLN A 279 -59.46 23.46 13.15
C GLN A 279 -60.23 23.48 11.82
N PHE A 280 -59.94 22.57 10.88
CA PHE A 280 -60.64 22.49 9.61
C PHE A 280 -62.13 22.18 9.78
N TRP A 281 -62.47 21.19 10.62
CA TRP A 281 -63.87 20.81 10.85
C TRP A 281 -64.66 21.89 11.60
N LYS A 282 -63.98 22.67 12.45
CA LYS A 282 -64.55 23.86 13.08
C LYS A 282 -65.00 24.88 12.05
N VAL A 283 -64.15 25.20 11.07
CA VAL A 283 -64.48 26.14 9.99
C VAL A 283 -65.63 25.61 9.12
N VAL A 284 -65.57 24.33 8.71
CA VAL A 284 -66.66 23.70 7.93
C VAL A 284 -67.98 23.75 8.71
N ALA A 285 -67.99 23.31 9.99
CA ALA A 285 -69.21 23.25 10.80
C ALA A 285 -69.83 24.63 11.12
N GLN A 286 -69.02 25.69 11.12
CA GLN A 286 -69.49 27.05 11.39
C GLN A 286 -69.95 27.80 10.14
N THR A 287 -69.85 27.19 8.96
CA THR A 287 -70.27 27.81 7.69
C THR A 287 -71.78 28.12 7.71
N THR A 288 -72.11 29.38 7.44
CA THR A 288 -73.47 29.94 7.54
C THR A 288 -74.52 29.18 6.73
N SER A 289 -74.17 28.64 5.58
CA SER A 289 -75.07 27.87 4.70
C SER A 289 -75.60 26.58 5.33
N LEU A 290 -74.82 25.94 6.22
CA LEU A 290 -75.22 24.73 6.95
C LEU A 290 -76.29 25.00 8.02
N TRP A 291 -76.36 26.24 8.49
CA TRP A 291 -77.30 26.69 9.53
C TRP A 291 -78.60 27.28 8.94
N SER A 292 -78.80 27.16 7.62
CA SER A 292 -80.03 27.62 6.97
C SER A 292 -81.28 26.79 7.29
N LYS A 293 -81.09 25.50 7.63
CA LYS A 293 -82.15 24.57 8.00
C LYS A 293 -81.84 23.92 9.34
N ILE A 294 -82.37 24.50 10.42
CA ILE A 294 -82.10 24.07 11.79
C ILE A 294 -83.26 23.24 12.32
N ASN A 295 -82.96 22.01 12.79
CA ASN A 295 -83.94 21.14 13.44
C ASN A 295 -83.47 20.74 14.84
N PHE A 296 -84.16 21.26 15.86
CA PHE A 296 -83.89 20.97 17.27
C PHE A 296 -84.67 19.76 17.80
N PHE A 297 -85.62 19.21 17.05
CA PHE A 297 -86.42 18.04 17.49
C PHE A 297 -85.56 16.84 17.96
N PRO A 298 -84.44 16.49 17.28
CA PRO A 298 -83.58 15.37 17.72
C PRO A 298 -82.78 15.64 18.99
N VAL A 299 -82.67 16.90 19.42
CA VAL A 299 -81.89 17.35 20.60
C VAL A 299 -82.76 17.92 21.71
N ARG A 300 -84.09 17.90 21.54
CA ARG A 300 -85.09 18.54 22.42
C ARG A 300 -84.97 18.25 23.92
N LYS A 301 -84.36 17.14 24.32
CA LYS A 301 -84.17 16.74 25.73
C LYS A 301 -82.80 17.15 26.30
N GLN A 302 -81.84 17.51 25.44
CA GLN A 302 -80.44 17.73 25.78
C GLN A 302 -80.03 19.19 25.66
N ILE A 303 -80.73 19.98 24.83
CA ILE A 303 -80.39 21.38 24.58
C ILE A 303 -81.10 22.30 25.58
N GLN A 304 -80.38 23.28 26.13
CA GLN A 304 -80.96 24.29 27.02
C GLN A 304 -81.37 25.54 26.23
N ASP A 305 -82.29 26.34 26.81
CA ASP A 305 -82.78 27.58 26.22
C ASP A 305 -81.66 28.56 25.85
N ASN A 306 -80.65 28.68 26.71
CA ASN A 306 -79.50 29.54 26.48
C ASN A 306 -78.67 29.09 25.26
N ASP A 307 -78.58 27.78 25.02
CA ASP A 307 -77.84 27.23 23.87
C ASP A 307 -78.59 27.51 22.56
N ILE A 308 -79.92 27.35 22.56
CA ILE A 308 -80.77 27.69 21.41
C ILE A 308 -80.66 29.19 21.13
N ALA A 309 -80.75 30.03 22.16
CA ALA A 309 -80.63 31.49 22.01
C ALA A 309 -79.25 31.90 21.49
N ASN A 310 -78.17 31.29 21.98
CA ASN A 310 -76.81 31.58 21.52
C ASN A 310 -76.60 31.17 20.06
N ILE A 311 -77.06 29.97 19.66
CA ILE A 311 -76.96 29.50 18.27
C ILE A 311 -77.77 30.42 17.34
N LEU A 312 -79.01 30.74 17.71
CA LEU A 312 -79.86 31.62 16.92
C LEU A 312 -79.35 33.06 16.89
N ARG A 313 -78.65 33.54 17.92
CA ARG A 313 -78.00 34.86 17.91
C ARG A 313 -76.85 34.91 16.93
N ILE A 314 -76.03 33.87 16.88
CA ILE A 314 -74.85 33.80 16.02
C ILE A 314 -75.25 33.66 14.55
N TYR A 315 -76.23 32.81 14.24
CA TYR A 315 -76.60 32.48 12.86
C TYR A 315 -77.90 33.16 12.38
N ARG A 316 -78.41 34.15 13.14
CA ARG A 316 -79.74 34.79 12.97
C ARG A 316 -80.09 35.12 11.52
N THR A 317 -79.16 35.72 10.80
CA THR A 317 -79.38 36.27 9.46
C THR A 317 -79.47 35.21 8.37
N PHE A 318 -79.18 33.95 8.68
CA PHE A 318 -79.09 32.87 7.69
C PHE A 318 -80.09 31.74 7.92
N VAL A 319 -80.86 31.76 9.02
CA VAL A 319 -81.86 30.73 9.33
C VAL A 319 -83.12 30.93 8.49
N MET A 320 -83.35 30.05 7.51
CA MET A 320 -84.54 30.07 6.64
C MET A 320 -85.62 29.11 7.13
N HIS A 321 -85.23 27.98 7.73
CA HIS A 321 -86.16 27.00 8.29
C HIS A 321 -85.73 26.59 9.70
N LEU A 322 -86.63 26.78 10.66
CA LEU A 322 -86.40 26.49 12.07
C LEU A 322 -87.49 25.55 12.60
N ASN A 323 -87.08 24.39 13.12
CA ASN A 323 -87.98 23.43 13.76
C ASN A 323 -87.68 23.30 15.26
N LEU A 324 -88.59 23.83 16.09
CA LEU A 324 -88.53 23.81 17.56
C LEU A 324 -89.50 22.80 18.20
N ARG A 325 -90.12 21.93 17.42
CA ARG A 325 -91.17 21.03 17.91
C ARG A 325 -90.65 20.17 19.09
N GLY A 326 -91.43 20.11 20.18
CA GLY A 326 -91.12 19.29 21.35
C GLY A 326 -90.02 19.81 22.28
N CYS A 327 -89.56 21.05 22.08
CA CYS A 327 -88.66 21.74 23.02
C CYS A 327 -89.52 22.36 24.15
N ASN A 328 -89.66 21.65 25.27
CA ASN A 328 -90.60 22.01 26.34
C ASN A 328 -90.04 23.00 27.38
N ASN A 329 -88.76 23.40 27.26
CA ASN A 329 -88.08 24.26 28.22
C ASN A 329 -87.99 25.74 27.79
N LEU A 330 -88.61 26.10 26.65
CA LEU A 330 -88.56 27.40 25.97
C LEU A 330 -89.33 28.51 26.73
N PHE A 331 -88.86 28.94 27.90
CA PHE A 331 -89.52 29.97 28.72
C PHE A 331 -89.19 31.41 28.29
N ILE A 332 -88.05 31.64 27.64
CA ILE A 332 -87.58 32.99 27.22
C ILE A 332 -87.98 33.31 25.76
N PHE A 333 -88.40 32.30 24.99
CA PHE A 333 -88.64 32.42 23.54
C PHE A 333 -89.97 33.09 23.14
N SER A 334 -90.94 33.24 24.05
CA SER A 334 -92.22 33.87 23.72
C SER A 334 -92.11 35.36 23.36
N VAL A 335 -91.13 36.07 23.91
CA VAL A 335 -90.90 37.51 23.64
C VAL A 335 -90.09 37.74 22.36
N TRP A 336 -89.18 36.82 22.02
CA TRP A 336 -88.29 36.97 20.85
C TRP A 336 -88.88 36.44 19.54
N ILE A 337 -89.82 35.49 19.58
CA ILE A 337 -90.48 34.97 18.37
C ILE A 337 -91.37 36.03 17.70
N GLU A 338 -91.98 36.95 18.45
CA GLU A 338 -92.78 38.03 17.85
C GLU A 338 -91.95 38.97 16.96
N ASP A 339 -90.68 39.23 17.31
CA ASP A 339 -89.79 40.05 16.48
C ASP A 339 -89.20 39.28 15.29
N LEU A 340 -89.06 37.95 15.40
CA LEU A 340 -88.53 37.11 14.33
C LEU A 340 -89.58 36.77 13.26
N VAL A 341 -90.85 36.58 13.67
CA VAL A 341 -91.98 36.34 12.76
C VAL A 341 -92.38 37.62 11.99
N LYS A 342 -92.23 38.81 12.61
CA LYS A 342 -92.50 40.10 11.93
C LYS A 342 -91.56 40.39 10.76
N HIS A 343 -90.34 39.86 10.76
CA HIS A 343 -89.40 40.05 9.64
C HIS A 343 -89.49 38.94 8.59
N SER A 344 -89.85 37.71 8.96
CA SER A 344 -90.00 36.61 7.99
C SER A 344 -91.21 36.75 7.05
N GLN A 345 -92.28 37.45 7.45
CA GLN A 345 -93.42 37.70 6.54
C GLN A 345 -93.15 38.79 5.49
N HIS A 346 -92.08 39.56 5.62
CA HIS A 346 -91.78 40.65 4.70
C HIS A 346 -91.10 40.17 3.39
N ASP A 347 -90.54 38.95 3.39
CA ASP A 347 -89.81 38.38 2.25
C ASP A 347 -90.60 37.30 1.47
N ALA A 348 -91.83 36.97 1.90
CA ALA A 348 -92.72 36.03 1.19
C ALA A 348 -93.60 36.69 0.10
N TYR A 349 -93.49 38.02 -0.11
CA TYR A 349 -94.25 38.78 -1.11
C TYR A 349 -93.38 39.43 -2.20
N LYS A 350 -92.20 38.87 -2.46
CA LYS A 350 -91.41 39.22 -3.66
C LYS A 350 -90.91 37.97 -4.37
N LEU A 351 -91.84 37.32 -5.07
CA LEU A 351 -91.68 36.77 -6.42
C LEU A 351 -93.06 36.53 -7.02
#